data_AF-A0A1Q9R235-F1
#
_entry.id   AF-A0A1Q9R235-F1
#
_cell.length_a   1.000
_cell.length_b   1.000
_cell.length_c   1.000
_cell.angle_alpha   90.00
_cell.angle_beta   90.00
_cell.angle_gamma   90.00
#
_symmetry.space_group_name_H-M   'P 1'
#
loop_
_entity.id
_entity.type
_entity.pdbx_description
1 polymer ?
#
loop_
_entity_poly.entity_id
_entity_poly.type
_entity_poly.pdbx_seq_one_letter_code
_entity_poly.pdbx_strand_id
1 'polypeptide(L)'
;MQRGAVLALVMILLVLLGILGLFAIQSSTQQTRMASNHLASLQAFEAAENLLSTAEARLPATPPSGWQQLGTGRYLIEHLGQTDQAAHMPADLPATLFRITAIAEERQARITLESVVAWPLSPDHGPARRILWRQHPRES
;
A
#
# COMPACT_ATOMS: atom_id res chain seq x y z
N MET A 1 58.50 30.77 -16.98
CA MET A 1 57.78 29.97 -15.96
C MET A 1 56.25 29.96 -16.11
N GLN A 2 55.63 30.83 -16.92
CA GLN A 2 54.16 30.94 -17.01
C GLN A 2 53.45 29.78 -17.75
N ARG A 3 54.09 29.13 -18.75
CA ARG A 3 53.45 28.04 -19.53
C ARG A 3 53.13 26.79 -18.69
N GLY A 4 53.95 26.46 -17.69
CA GLY A 4 53.69 25.34 -16.78
C GLY A 4 52.57 25.61 -15.78
N ALA A 5 52.43 26.87 -15.32
CA ALA A 5 51.37 27.27 -14.40
C ALA A 5 49.98 27.19 -15.05
N VAL A 6 49.87 27.50 -16.34
CA VAL A 6 48.61 27.38 -17.10
C VAL A 6 48.14 25.93 -17.19
N LEU A 7 49.06 24.97 -17.44
CA LEU A 7 48.70 23.56 -17.52
C LEU A 7 48.20 23.01 -16.17
N ALA A 8 48.86 23.40 -15.07
CA ALA A 8 48.42 23.03 -13.72
C ALA A 8 47.04 23.62 -13.38
N LEU A 9 46.79 24.88 -13.77
CA LEU A 9 45.50 25.54 -13.57
C LEU A 9 44.37 24.83 -14.35
N VAL A 10 44.61 24.50 -15.63
CA VAL A 10 43.64 23.77 -16.46
C VAL A 10 43.39 22.37 -15.90
N MET A 11 44.43 21.67 -15.44
CA MET A 11 44.29 20.35 -14.82
C MET A 11 43.41 20.42 -13.57
N ILE A 12 43.66 21.37 -12.67
CA ILE A 12 42.85 21.57 -11.46
C ILE A 12 41.40 21.89 -11.84
N LEU A 13 41.19 22.78 -12.81
CA LEU A 13 39.86 23.14 -13.29
C LEU A 13 39.10 21.93 -13.86
N LEU A 14 39.76 21.08 -14.66
CA LEU A 14 39.16 19.86 -15.21
C LEU A 14 38.77 18.86 -14.11
N VAL A 15 39.61 18.70 -13.09
CA VAL A 15 39.31 17.82 -11.95
C VAL A 15 38.09 18.34 -11.19
N LEU A 16 38.03 19.64 -10.90
CA LEU A 16 36.88 20.25 -10.22
C LEU A 16 35.58 20.09 -11.04
N LEU A 17 35.64 20.31 -12.36
CA LEU A 17 34.49 20.12 -13.24
C LEU A 17 34.01 18.66 -13.28
N GLY A 18 34.96 17.70 -13.32
CA GLY A 18 34.64 16.28 -13.27
C GLY A 18 33.96 15.87 -11.96
N ILE A 19 34.46 16.39 -10.83
CA ILE A 19 33.87 16.13 -9.51
C ILE A 19 32.43 16.68 -9.43
N LEU A 20 32.20 17.91 -9.89
CA LEU A 20 30.85 18.51 -9.95
C LEU A 20 29.89 17.71 -10.84
N GLY A 21 30.38 17.23 -12.00
CA GLY A 21 29.61 16.37 -12.89
C GLY A 21 29.19 15.06 -12.24
N LEU A 22 30.10 14.40 -11.51
CA LEU A 22 29.81 13.17 -10.77
C LEU A 22 28.77 13.39 -9.67
N PHE A 23 28.84 14.50 -8.93
CA PHE A 23 27.85 14.83 -7.90
C PHE A 23 26.45 15.03 -8.49
N ALA A 24 26.33 15.75 -9.61
CA ALA A 24 25.04 15.97 -10.27
C ALA A 24 24.40 14.66 -10.75
N ILE A 25 25.20 13.74 -11.31
CA ILE A 25 24.73 12.42 -11.73
C ILE A 25 24.28 11.61 -10.51
N GLN A 26 25.06 11.57 -9.44
CA GLN A 26 24.70 10.85 -8.22
C GLN A 26 23.39 11.36 -7.62
N SER A 27 23.21 12.68 -7.51
CA SER A 27 21.95 13.24 -7.00
C SER A 27 20.75 12.90 -7.90
N SER A 28 20.93 12.91 -9.23
CA SER A 28 19.87 12.50 -10.16
C SER A 28 19.48 11.04 -9.97
N THR A 29 20.46 10.13 -9.81
CA THR A 29 20.16 8.71 -9.58
C THR A 29 19.44 8.47 -8.25
N GLN A 30 19.77 9.23 -7.20
CA GLN A 30 19.06 9.17 -5.92
C GLN A 30 17.62 9.65 -6.07
N GLN A 31 17.40 10.77 -6.76
CA GLN A 31 16.06 11.29 -7.05
C GLN A 31 15.21 10.28 -7.84
N THR A 32 15.78 9.65 -8.87
CA THR A 32 15.08 8.61 -9.64
C THR A 32 14.66 7.42 -8.76
N ARG A 33 15.53 6.96 -7.86
CA ARG A 33 15.20 5.86 -6.93
C ARG A 33 14.10 6.25 -5.95
N MET A 34 14.16 7.45 -5.38
CA MET A 34 13.11 7.95 -4.48
C MET A 34 11.77 8.07 -5.21
N ALA A 35 11.75 8.64 -6.42
CA ALA A 35 10.54 8.75 -7.23
C ALA A 35 9.97 7.37 -7.60
N SER A 36 10.83 6.42 -7.97
CA SER A 36 10.44 5.03 -8.24
C SER A 36 9.80 4.37 -7.01
N ASN A 37 10.41 4.55 -5.83
CA ASN A 37 9.87 3.99 -4.58
C ASN A 37 8.49 4.56 -4.25
N HIS A 38 8.28 5.86 -4.46
CA HIS A 38 6.97 6.50 -4.24
C HIS A 38 5.92 5.94 -5.20
N LEU A 39 6.26 5.81 -6.49
CA LEU A 39 5.36 5.23 -7.48
C LEU A 39 4.99 3.78 -7.13
N ALA A 40 5.98 2.96 -6.78
CA ALA A 40 5.75 1.57 -6.37
C ALA A 40 4.84 1.49 -5.14
N SER A 41 4.98 2.41 -4.18
CA SER A 41 4.12 2.48 -3.01
C SER A 41 2.68 2.82 -3.35
N LEU A 42 2.46 3.75 -4.29
CA LEU A 42 1.11 4.10 -4.74
C LEU A 42 0.46 2.94 -5.49
N GLN A 43 1.20 2.27 -6.37
CA GLN A 43 0.73 1.09 -7.10
C GLN A 43 0.39 -0.06 -6.16
N ALA A 44 1.22 -0.33 -5.16
CA ALA A 44 0.93 -1.31 -4.12
C ALA A 44 -0.34 -0.96 -3.33
N PHE A 45 -0.55 0.33 -3.04
CA PHE A 45 -1.73 0.79 -2.31
C PHE A 45 -3.00 0.60 -3.15
N GLU A 46 -2.98 1.01 -4.42
CA GLU A 46 -4.09 0.82 -5.34
C GLU A 46 -4.43 -0.66 -5.53
N ALA A 47 -3.41 -1.51 -5.68
CA ALA A 47 -3.59 -2.96 -5.76
C ALA A 47 -4.22 -3.53 -4.47
N ALA A 48 -3.80 -3.05 -3.29
CA ALA A 48 -4.36 -3.49 -2.02
C ALA A 48 -5.83 -3.05 -1.85
N GLU A 49 -6.20 -1.82 -2.25
CA GLU A 49 -7.59 -1.37 -2.15
C GLU A 49 -8.49 -2.11 -3.14
N ASN A 50 -8.01 -2.42 -4.34
CA ASN A 50 -8.75 -3.24 -5.30
C ASN A 50 -8.99 -4.67 -4.77
N LEU A 51 -7.96 -5.28 -4.16
CA LEU A 51 -8.08 -6.57 -3.49
C LEU A 51 -9.10 -6.53 -2.36
N LEU A 52 -9.03 -5.50 -1.50
CA LEU A 52 -9.92 -5.30 -0.37
C LEU A 52 -11.37 -5.15 -0.85
N SER A 53 -11.63 -4.26 -1.81
CA SER A 53 -12.96 -4.05 -2.39
C SER A 53 -13.50 -5.31 -3.06
N THR A 54 -12.64 -6.10 -3.72
CA THR A 54 -13.07 -7.36 -4.34
C THR A 54 -13.44 -8.42 -3.30
N ALA A 55 -12.68 -8.50 -2.20
CA ALA A 55 -12.98 -9.40 -1.09
C ALA A 55 -14.28 -9.01 -0.39
N GLU A 56 -14.53 -7.71 -0.18
CA GLU A 56 -15.79 -7.19 0.36
C GLU A 56 -16.99 -7.52 -0.53
N ALA A 57 -16.87 -7.33 -1.84
CA ALA A 57 -17.95 -7.64 -2.79
C ALA A 57 -18.26 -9.15 -2.87
N ARG A 58 -17.32 -10.01 -2.50
CA ARG A 58 -17.47 -11.47 -2.51
C ARG A 58 -17.80 -12.06 -1.15
N LEU A 59 -17.98 -11.24 -0.10
CA LEU A 59 -18.29 -11.71 1.25
C LEU A 59 -19.47 -12.72 1.19
N PRO A 60 -19.21 -14.01 1.44
CA PRO A 60 -20.27 -14.99 1.50
C PRO A 60 -20.76 -15.12 2.94
N ALA A 61 -21.94 -15.73 3.14
CA ALA A 61 -22.44 -16.04 4.49
C ALA A 61 -21.44 -16.88 5.32
N THR A 62 -20.66 -17.72 4.63
CA THR A 62 -19.57 -18.52 5.23
C THR A 62 -18.26 -18.24 4.50
N PRO A 63 -17.39 -17.37 5.02
CA PRO A 63 -16.12 -17.03 4.37
C PRO A 63 -15.19 -18.25 4.28
N PRO A 64 -14.37 -18.34 3.22
CA PRO A 64 -13.36 -19.38 3.12
C PRO A 64 -12.34 -19.21 4.25
N SER A 65 -11.90 -20.34 4.83
CA SER A 65 -10.85 -20.32 5.83
C SER A 65 -9.48 -20.07 5.20
N GLY A 66 -8.69 -19.19 5.80
CA GLY A 66 -7.30 -18.96 5.42
C GLY A 66 -7.10 -17.97 4.27
N TRP A 67 -5.83 -17.72 3.95
CA TRP A 67 -5.42 -16.75 2.93
C TRP A 67 -5.88 -17.16 1.53
N GLN A 68 -6.52 -16.24 0.83
CA GLN A 68 -6.96 -16.38 -0.56
C GLN A 68 -6.04 -15.57 -1.47
N GLN A 69 -5.54 -16.18 -2.55
CA GLN A 69 -4.72 -15.51 -3.55
C GLN A 69 -5.62 -14.87 -4.62
N LEU A 70 -5.31 -13.63 -5.02
CA LEU A 70 -5.99 -12.96 -6.13
C LEU A 70 -5.00 -12.06 -6.88
N GLY A 71 -4.68 -12.42 -8.12
CA GLY A 71 -3.60 -11.77 -8.87
C GLY A 71 -2.27 -11.85 -8.11
N THR A 72 -1.61 -10.71 -7.93
CA THR A 72 -0.32 -10.59 -7.25
C THR A 72 -0.42 -10.44 -5.74
N GLY A 73 -1.62 -10.31 -5.17
CA GLY A 73 -1.81 -10.16 -3.74
C GLY A 73 -2.71 -11.22 -3.14
N ARG A 74 -2.95 -11.08 -1.84
CA ARG A 74 -3.74 -12.03 -1.06
C ARG A 74 -4.61 -11.32 -0.05
N TYR A 75 -5.74 -11.93 0.28
CA TYR A 75 -6.63 -11.43 1.32
C TYR A 75 -7.05 -12.56 2.27
N LEU A 76 -7.45 -12.18 3.46
CA LEU A 76 -7.98 -13.07 4.49
C LEU A 76 -9.28 -12.48 5.00
N ILE A 77 -10.31 -13.31 5.14
CA ILE A 77 -11.58 -12.93 5.75
C ILE A 77 -11.72 -13.70 7.06
N GLU A 78 -11.89 -12.98 8.16
CA GLU A 78 -12.04 -13.53 9.50
C GLU A 78 -13.41 -13.14 10.07
N HIS A 79 -14.10 -14.11 10.63
CA HIS A 79 -15.34 -13.88 11.36
C HIS A 79 -15.03 -13.35 12.77
N LEU A 80 -15.51 -12.16 13.09
CA LEU A 80 -15.29 -11.52 14.40
C LEU A 80 -16.42 -11.78 15.40
N GLY A 81 -17.60 -12.19 14.94
CA GLY A 81 -18.78 -12.43 15.76
C GLY A 81 -19.99 -11.61 15.32
N GLN A 82 -21.08 -11.68 16.09
CA GLN A 82 -22.32 -10.95 15.84
C GLN A 82 -22.49 -9.79 16.82
N THR A 83 -23.13 -8.72 16.38
CA THR A 83 -23.50 -7.57 17.19
C THR A 83 -24.80 -6.96 16.68
N ASP A 84 -25.56 -6.36 17.58
CA ASP A 84 -26.73 -5.53 17.33
C ASP A 84 -26.42 -4.02 17.34
N GLN A 85 -25.16 -3.67 17.61
CA GLN A 85 -24.65 -2.29 17.70
C GLN A 85 -23.55 -2.00 16.67
N ALA A 86 -23.69 -2.55 15.46
CA ALA A 86 -22.74 -2.28 14.38
C ALA A 86 -22.78 -0.78 13.99
N ALA A 87 -21.60 -0.16 13.87
CA ALA A 87 -21.51 1.23 13.43
C ALA A 87 -22.13 1.41 12.03
N HIS A 88 -22.74 2.56 11.78
CA HIS A 88 -23.40 2.88 10.52
C HIS A 88 -24.54 1.92 10.09
N MET A 89 -25.04 1.11 11.02
CA MET A 89 -26.28 0.34 10.91
C MET A 89 -27.32 0.84 11.93
N PRO A 90 -28.62 0.58 11.71
CA PRO A 90 -29.65 0.82 12.71
C PRO A 90 -29.33 0.10 14.03
N ALA A 91 -29.70 0.72 15.15
CA ALA A 91 -29.65 0.05 16.44
C ALA A 91 -30.60 -1.16 16.44
N ASP A 92 -30.23 -2.21 17.16
CA ASP A 92 -30.97 -3.46 17.31
C ASP A 92 -31.07 -4.30 16.02
N LEU A 93 -30.30 -3.94 14.97
CA LEU A 93 -30.15 -4.77 13.77
C LEU A 93 -28.99 -5.75 13.97
N PRO A 94 -29.25 -7.07 14.11
CA PRO A 94 -28.18 -8.04 14.21
C PRO A 94 -27.37 -8.09 12.91
N ALA A 95 -26.06 -7.95 13.05
CA ALA A 95 -25.09 -8.03 11.98
C ALA A 95 -23.90 -8.90 12.38
N THR A 96 -23.38 -9.66 11.42
CA THR A 96 -22.13 -10.39 11.56
C THR A 96 -20.97 -9.49 11.16
N LEU A 97 -19.96 -9.37 12.00
CA LEU A 97 -18.75 -8.63 11.71
C LEU A 97 -17.70 -9.52 11.08
N PHE A 98 -17.11 -9.04 9.98
CA PHE A 98 -15.98 -9.66 9.31
C PHE A 98 -14.80 -8.69 9.26
N ARG A 99 -13.61 -9.18 9.59
CA ARG A 99 -12.35 -8.48 9.31
C ARG A 99 -11.80 -8.99 7.99
N ILE A 100 -11.44 -8.09 7.10
CA ILE A 100 -10.78 -8.40 5.85
C ILE A 100 -9.40 -7.77 5.88
N THR A 101 -8.36 -8.59 5.75
CA THR A 101 -6.98 -8.13 5.61
C THR A 101 -6.53 -8.37 4.18
N ALA A 102 -6.17 -7.32 3.45
CA ALA A 102 -5.64 -7.41 2.09
C ALA A 102 -4.16 -7.01 2.08
N ILE A 103 -3.34 -7.79 1.39
CA ILE A 103 -1.91 -7.58 1.23
C ILE A 103 -1.58 -7.55 -0.26
N ALA A 104 -1.05 -6.43 -0.72
CA ALA A 104 -0.49 -6.30 -2.06
C ALA A 104 1.01 -6.05 -1.99
N GLU A 105 1.72 -6.65 -2.94
CA GLU A 105 3.16 -6.49 -3.12
C GLU A 105 3.42 -6.05 -4.56
N GLU A 106 4.09 -4.91 -4.73
CA GLU A 106 4.45 -4.32 -6.02
C GLU A 106 5.92 -3.93 -5.99
N ARG A 107 6.76 -4.64 -6.77
CA ARG A 107 8.24 -4.56 -6.85
C ARG A 107 9.00 -4.20 -5.58
N GLN A 108 8.93 -2.95 -5.13
CA GLN A 108 9.67 -2.35 -4.01
C GLN A 108 8.79 -2.01 -2.80
N ALA A 109 7.46 -2.15 -2.90
CA ALA A 109 6.50 -1.78 -1.87
C ALA A 109 5.56 -2.94 -1.52
N ARG A 110 5.20 -3.00 -0.24
CA ARG A 110 4.21 -3.92 0.30
C ARG A 110 3.23 -3.11 1.14
N ILE A 111 1.95 -3.23 0.83
CA ILE A 111 0.88 -2.53 1.54
C ILE A 111 -0.04 -3.59 2.16
N THR A 112 -0.41 -3.36 3.41
CA THR A 112 -1.40 -4.16 4.13
C THR A 112 -2.53 -3.26 4.58
N LEU A 113 -3.72 -3.54 4.07
CA LEU A 113 -4.95 -2.85 4.43
C LEU A 113 -5.84 -3.78 5.22
N GLU A 114 -6.54 -3.22 6.19
CA GLU A 114 -7.55 -3.93 6.95
C GLU A 114 -8.86 -3.15 6.92
N SER A 115 -9.95 -3.87 6.66
CA SER A 115 -11.31 -3.38 6.73
C SER A 115 -12.12 -4.22 7.70
N VAL A 116 -13.02 -3.59 8.44
CA VAL A 116 -14.07 -4.31 9.15
C VAL A 116 -15.39 -3.99 8.49
N VAL A 117 -16.14 -5.03 8.17
CA VAL A 117 -17.42 -4.95 7.48
C VAL A 117 -18.49 -5.61 8.34
N ALA A 118 -19.63 -4.94 8.46
CA ALA A 118 -20.81 -5.51 9.07
C ALA A 118 -21.74 -6.05 7.98
N TRP A 119 -22.18 -7.30 8.12
CA TRP A 119 -23.12 -7.97 7.23
C TRP A 119 -24.45 -8.18 7.96
N PRO A 120 -25.56 -7.55 7.53
CA PRO A 120 -26.85 -7.66 8.23
C PRO A 120 -27.41 -9.08 8.10
N LEU A 121 -27.95 -9.63 9.19
CA LEU A 121 -28.59 -10.95 9.16
C LEU A 121 -29.95 -10.92 8.45
N SER A 122 -30.59 -9.75 8.37
CA SER A 122 -31.85 -9.55 7.67
C SER A 122 -31.61 -9.10 6.22
N PRO A 123 -32.07 -9.85 5.20
CA PRO A 123 -31.86 -9.52 3.79
C PRO A 123 -32.49 -8.19 3.35
N ASP A 124 -33.50 -7.71 4.08
CA ASP A 124 -34.19 -6.44 3.81
C ASP A 124 -33.33 -5.20 4.14
N HIS A 125 -32.26 -5.36 4.92
CA HIS A 125 -31.44 -4.25 5.41
C HIS A 125 -30.23 -3.93 4.54
N GLY A 126 -30.17 -4.50 3.33
CA GLY A 126 -29.21 -4.12 2.30
C GLY A 126 -27.86 -4.86 2.37
N PRO A 127 -26.87 -4.41 1.57
CA PRO A 127 -25.58 -5.08 1.49
C PRO A 127 -24.72 -4.85 2.73
N ALA A 128 -23.62 -5.60 2.83
CA ALA A 128 -22.60 -5.39 3.83
C ALA A 128 -22.09 -3.94 3.83
N ARG A 129 -21.81 -3.38 5.02
CA ARG A 129 -21.36 -2.00 5.18
C ARG A 129 -20.01 -1.95 5.88
N ARG A 130 -19.06 -1.23 5.28
CA ARG A 130 -17.74 -0.98 5.86
C ARG A 130 -17.90 -0.08 7.09
N ILE A 131 -17.38 -0.53 8.23
CA ILE A 131 -17.45 0.18 9.51
C ILE A 131 -16.10 0.73 9.98
N LEU A 132 -15.00 0.15 9.50
CA LEU A 132 -13.64 0.60 9.79
C LEU A 132 -12.75 0.34 8.57
N TRP A 133 -11.79 1.23 8.36
CA TRP A 133 -10.68 1.03 7.44
C TRP A 133 -9.39 1.49 8.11
N ARG A 134 -8.31 0.73 7.96
CA ARG A 134 -6.97 1.12 8.40
C ARG A 134 -5.89 0.54 7.51
N GLN A 135 -4.82 1.30 7.33
CA GLN A 135 -3.57 0.80 6.77
C GLN A 135 -2.64 0.40 7.91
N HIS A 136 -2.07 -0.80 7.84
CA HIS A 136 -1.04 -1.22 8.79
C HIS A 136 0.33 -0.71 8.33
N PRO A 137 1.08 0.00 9.19
CA PRO A 137 2.45 0.38 8.89
C PRO A 137 3.33 -0.88 8.79
N ARG A 138 4.33 -0.83 7.90
CA ARG A 138 5.30 -1.92 7.76
C ARG A 138 6.04 -2.07 9.09
N GLU A 139 5.96 -3.23 9.72
CA GLU A 139 6.84 -3.57 10.84
C GLU A 139 8.25 -3.75 10.26
N SER A 140 9.18 -2.89 10.71
CA SER A 140 10.55 -2.78 10.20
C SER A 140 11.46 -3.88 10.72
#